data_AF-A0A7G8DMX3-F1
#
_entry.id   AF-A0A7G8DMX3-F1
#
_cell.length_a   1.000
_cell.length_b   1.000
_cell.length_c   1.000
_cell.angle_alpha   90.00
_cell.angle_beta   90.00
_cell.angle_gamma   90.00
#
_symmetry.space_group_name_H-M   'P 1'
#
loop_
_entity.id
_entity.type
_entity.pdbx_description
1 polymer ?
#
loop_
_entity_poly.entity_id
_entity_poly.type
_entity_poly.pdbx_seq_one_letter_code
_entity_poly.pdbx_strand_id
1 'polypeptide(L)'
;MGFSSRPEAESACRQWQGQVETVGYKRELLGFEKRTKFEQENPRPDAAFWDDEIIDWEKQKLAYASTPISETVEMSPRYCQVDIETSQFLGYENNAIKNGIYQVEAGKKGEWMVVKHFRY
;
A
#
# COMPACT_ATOMS: atom_id res chain seq x y z
N MET A 1 -28.02 6.90 15.07
CA MET A 1 -28.11 8.33 14.71
C MET A 1 -27.19 8.54 13.51
N GLY A 2 -27.71 9.08 12.41
CA GLY A 2 -26.92 9.41 11.23
C GLY A 2 -26.26 10.78 11.36
N PHE A 3 -25.31 11.06 10.49
CA PHE A 3 -24.72 12.39 10.31
C PHE A 3 -25.67 13.26 9.48
N SER A 4 -25.51 14.58 9.57
CA SER A 4 -26.43 15.54 8.93
C SER A 4 -26.08 15.76 7.45
N SER A 5 -24.92 15.29 7.00
CA SER A 5 -24.46 15.45 5.62
C SER A 5 -23.36 14.44 5.24
N ARG A 6 -23.19 14.20 3.93
CA ARG A 6 -22.11 13.35 3.39
C ARG A 6 -20.71 13.77 3.87
N PRO A 7 -20.31 15.06 3.83
CA PRO A 7 -18.99 15.46 4.31
C PRO A 7 -18.78 15.20 5.82
N GLU A 8 -19.84 15.32 6.61
CA GLU A 8 -19.78 15.04 8.05
C GLU A 8 -19.56 13.54 8.32
N ALA A 9 -20.28 12.66 7.61
CA ALA A 9 -20.06 11.22 7.68
C ALA A 9 -18.67 10.82 7.16
N GLU A 10 -18.19 11.45 6.10
CA GLU A 10 -16.85 11.20 5.56
C GLU A 10 -15.77 11.58 6.59
N SER A 11 -15.90 12.77 7.18
CA SER A 11 -14.97 13.26 8.21
C SER A 11 -14.94 12.33 9.42
N ALA A 12 -16.12 11.92 9.91
CA ALA A 12 -16.22 10.99 11.02
C ALA A 12 -15.61 9.61 10.68
N CYS A 13 -15.78 9.13 9.45
CA CYS A 13 -15.14 7.90 8.99
C CYS A 13 -13.61 8.03 8.97
N ARG A 14 -13.10 9.12 8.38
CA ARG A 14 -11.65 9.40 8.33
C ARG A 14 -11.03 9.54 9.72
N GLN A 15 -11.72 10.21 10.65
CA GLN A 15 -11.29 10.30 12.04
C GLN A 15 -11.22 8.92 12.70
N TRP A 16 -12.24 8.08 12.50
CA TRP A 16 -12.25 6.71 13.02
C TRP A 16 -11.15 5.82 12.42
N GLN A 17 -10.85 6.00 11.13
CA GLN A 17 -9.74 5.33 10.46
C GLN A 17 -8.40 5.75 11.10
N GLY A 18 -8.21 7.04 11.38
CA GLY A 18 -6.99 7.58 12.00
C GLY A 18 -6.82 7.31 13.50
N GLN A 19 -7.81 6.69 14.17
CA GLN A 19 -7.71 6.33 15.59
C GLN A 19 -6.81 5.11 15.86
N VAL A 20 -6.42 4.37 14.81
CA VAL A 20 -5.55 3.20 14.96
C VAL A 20 -4.24 3.48 14.24
N GLU A 21 -3.15 3.13 14.92
CA GLU A 21 -1.80 3.24 14.37
C GLU A 21 -1.66 2.36 13.13
N THR A 22 -0.85 2.83 12.19
CA THR A 22 -0.38 2.01 11.08
C THR A 22 0.55 0.94 11.61
N VAL A 23 0.51 -0.25 11.01
CA VAL A 23 1.39 -1.36 11.38
C VAL A 23 2.39 -1.56 10.25
N GLY A 24 3.67 -1.59 10.60
CA GLY A 24 4.77 -1.77 9.66
C GLY A 24 5.01 -3.24 9.35
N TYR A 25 4.99 -3.59 8.06
CA TYR A 25 5.21 -4.96 7.59
C TYR A 25 6.43 -5.04 6.70
N LYS A 26 7.29 -6.01 6.99
CA LYS A 26 8.37 -6.37 6.08
C LYS A 26 7.79 -7.11 4.89
N ARG A 27 8.01 -6.59 3.69
CA ARG A 27 7.75 -7.31 2.43
C ARG A 27 9.01 -7.36 1.60
N GLU A 28 9.18 -8.43 0.85
CA GLU A 28 10.18 -8.44 -0.21
C GLU A 28 9.63 -7.67 -1.42
N LEU A 29 10.45 -6.80 -1.98
CA LEU A 29 10.14 -6.12 -3.23
C LEU A 29 10.01 -7.13 -4.38
N LEU A 30 9.08 -6.87 -5.28
CA LEU A 30 8.97 -7.63 -6.52
C LEU A 30 10.07 -7.20 -7.50
N GLY A 31 10.42 -8.09 -8.43
CA GLY A 31 11.51 -7.81 -9.39
C GLY A 31 11.28 -6.58 -10.27
N PHE A 32 10.03 -6.13 -10.49
CA PHE A 32 9.78 -4.86 -11.17
C PHE A 32 9.98 -3.65 -10.25
N GLU A 33 9.55 -3.72 -8.98
CA GLU A 33 9.75 -2.65 -7.99
C GLU A 33 11.25 -2.41 -7.76
N LYS A 34 12.04 -3.48 -7.66
CA LYS A 34 13.50 -3.40 -7.57
C LYS A 34 14.11 -2.66 -8.76
N ARG A 35 13.65 -2.95 -9.99
CA ARG A 35 14.15 -2.29 -11.21
C ARG A 35 13.78 -0.81 -11.26
N THR A 36 12.54 -0.46 -10.93
CA THR A 36 12.10 0.94 -10.86
C THR A 36 12.89 1.72 -9.83
N LYS A 37 13.17 1.13 -8.65
CA LYS A 37 14.01 1.75 -7.63
C LYS A 37 15.43 2.01 -8.12
N PHE A 38 16.04 1.03 -8.78
CA PHE A 38 17.36 1.20 -9.39
C PHE A 38 17.38 2.35 -10.41
N GLU A 39 16.38 2.45 -11.27
CA GLU A 39 16.27 3.49 -12.30
C GLU A 39 16.08 4.91 -11.73
N GLN A 40 15.41 5.02 -10.57
CA GLN A 40 15.26 6.30 -9.85
C GLN A 40 16.58 6.75 -9.20
N GLU A 41 17.32 5.80 -8.63
CA GLU A 41 18.59 6.06 -7.95
C GLU A 41 19.76 6.20 -8.95
N ASN A 42 19.66 5.55 -10.11
CA ASN A 42 20.68 5.51 -11.16
C ASN A 42 20.02 5.78 -12.52
N PRO A 43 19.82 7.06 -12.88
CA PRO A 43 19.22 7.43 -14.16
C PRO A 43 19.96 6.79 -15.33
N ARG A 44 19.20 6.38 -16.35
CA ARG A 44 19.78 5.75 -17.54
C ARG A 44 20.76 6.72 -18.25
N PRO A 45 21.97 6.28 -18.63
CA PRO A 45 22.88 7.07 -19.46
C PRO A 45 22.25 7.47 -20.80
N ASP A 46 22.67 8.61 -21.35
CA ASP A 46 22.18 9.08 -22.66
C ASP A 46 22.63 8.15 -23.78
N ALA A 47 21.66 7.66 -24.56
CA ALA A 47 21.85 6.69 -25.64
C ALA A 47 22.53 7.27 -26.88
N ALA A 48 22.76 8.58 -26.94
CA ALA A 48 23.34 9.20 -28.12
C ALA A 48 24.84 8.86 -28.35
N PHE A 49 25.57 8.36 -27.34
CA PHE A 49 27.04 8.21 -27.45
C PHE A 49 27.69 7.00 -26.77
N TRP A 50 26.99 6.21 -25.93
CA TRP A 50 27.64 5.23 -25.03
C TRP A 50 26.94 3.87 -24.95
N ASP A 51 27.11 3.04 -25.99
CA ASP A 51 26.52 1.68 -26.02
C ASP A 51 27.04 0.77 -24.89
N ASP A 52 28.34 0.82 -24.59
CA ASP A 52 28.96 0.01 -23.52
C ASP A 52 28.46 0.40 -22.12
N GLU A 53 28.24 1.69 -21.89
CA GLU A 53 27.75 2.21 -20.61
C GLU A 53 26.28 1.83 -20.38
N ILE A 54 25.47 1.83 -21.44
CA ILE A 54 24.09 1.33 -21.39
C ILE A 54 24.07 -0.16 -21.08
N ILE A 55 24.93 -0.95 -21.73
CA ILE A 55 25.01 -2.40 -21.49
C ILE A 55 25.42 -2.68 -20.05
N ASP A 56 26.40 -1.94 -19.51
CA ASP A 56 26.81 -2.12 -18.11
C ASP A 56 25.71 -1.70 -17.13
N TRP A 57 25.04 -0.58 -17.39
CA TRP A 57 23.90 -0.12 -16.61
C TRP A 57 22.76 -1.16 -16.60
N GLU A 58 22.46 -1.79 -17.74
CA GLU A 58 21.46 -2.86 -17.80
C GLU A 58 21.87 -4.10 -16.99
N LYS A 59 23.14 -4.47 -17.00
CA LYS A 59 23.66 -5.56 -16.15
C LYS A 59 23.52 -5.25 -14.67
N GLN A 60 23.87 -4.03 -14.26
CA GLN A 60 23.72 -3.57 -12.87
C GLN A 60 22.25 -3.60 -12.44
N LYS A 61 21.33 -3.16 -13.30
CA LYS A 61 19.88 -3.21 -13.05
C LYS A 61 19.38 -4.63 -12.82
N LEU A 62 19.81 -5.59 -13.65
CA LEU A 62 19.44 -7.00 -13.51
C LEU A 62 20.04 -7.62 -12.23
N ALA A 63 21.30 -7.31 -11.92
CA ALA A 63 21.96 -7.75 -10.70
C ALA A 63 21.23 -7.22 -9.46
N TYR A 64 20.86 -5.93 -9.43
CA TYR A 64 20.09 -5.33 -8.36
C TYR A 64 18.75 -6.05 -8.16
N ALA A 65 18.02 -6.30 -9.25
CA ALA A 65 16.73 -7.01 -9.21
C ALA A 65 16.82 -8.48 -8.75
N SER A 66 18.00 -9.10 -8.87
CA SER A 66 18.24 -10.49 -8.48
C SER A 66 18.48 -10.68 -6.97
N THR A 67 18.80 -9.60 -6.25
CA THR A 67 19.04 -9.66 -4.80
C THR A 67 17.73 -9.58 -4.02
N PRO A 68 17.59 -10.29 -2.88
CA PRO A 68 16.42 -10.15 -2.01
C PRO A 68 16.48 -8.80 -1.29
N ILE A 69 15.57 -7.90 -1.65
CA ILE A 69 15.46 -6.56 -1.05
C ILE A 69 14.13 -6.52 -0.32
N SER A 70 14.19 -6.34 1.00
CA SER A 70 13.01 -6.17 1.84
C SER A 70 12.84 -4.71 2.27
N GLU A 71 11.59 -4.27 2.34
CA GLU A 71 11.22 -2.95 2.85
C GLU A 71 10.09 -3.06 3.88
N THR A 72 9.98 -2.04 4.73
CA THR A 72 8.84 -1.92 5.64
C THR A 72 7.78 -1.06 4.98
N VAL A 73 6.59 -1.63 4.76
CA VAL A 73 5.41 -0.88 4.31
C VAL A 73 4.48 -0.66 5.49
N GLU A 74 4.07 0.59 5.67
CA GLU A 74 3.05 0.94 6.65
C GLU A 74 1.66 0.66 6.08
N MET A 75 0.87 -0.11 6.83
CA MET A 75 -0.49 -0.45 6.44
C MET A 75 -1.45 -0.12 7.56
N SER A 76 -2.54 0.58 7.24
CA SER A 76 -3.60 0.86 8.22
C SER A 76 -4.50 -0.37 8.38
N PRO A 77 -4.86 -0.78 9.60
CA PRO A 77 -5.81 -1.86 9.84
C PRO A 77 -7.26 -1.43 9.61
N ARG A 78 -7.51 -0.15 9.28
CA ARG A 78 -8.85 0.39 9.00
C ARG A 78 -8.88 1.09 7.65
N TYR A 79 -10.01 0.98 6.96
CA TYR A 79 -10.29 1.86 5.81
C TYR A 79 -11.77 2.21 5.72
N CYS A 80 -12.04 3.33 5.08
CA CYS A 80 -13.38 3.82 4.79
C CYS A 80 -13.72 3.64 3.32
N GLN A 81 -14.92 3.13 3.03
CA GLN A 81 -15.45 3.03 1.67
C GLN A 81 -16.84 3.64 1.60
N VAL A 82 -17.11 4.42 0.57
CA VAL A 82 -18.47 4.92 0.33
C VAL A 82 -19.35 3.82 -0.24
N ASP A 83 -20.53 3.69 0.33
CA ASP A 83 -21.65 2.91 -0.19
C ASP A 83 -22.74 3.90 -0.62
N ILE A 84 -22.83 4.11 -1.93
CA ILE A 84 -23.70 5.13 -2.53
C ILE A 84 -25.17 4.69 -2.45
N GLU A 85 -25.46 3.38 -2.53
CA GLU A 85 -26.82 2.86 -2.55
C GLU A 85 -27.55 3.08 -1.23
N THR A 86 -26.79 3.08 -0.14
CA THR A 86 -27.33 3.19 1.22
C THR A 86 -26.95 4.50 1.92
N SER A 87 -26.40 5.46 1.18
CA SER A 87 -25.95 6.78 1.67
C SER A 87 -25.12 6.66 2.96
N GLN A 88 -24.07 5.84 2.92
CA GLN A 88 -23.22 5.65 4.09
C GLN A 88 -21.75 5.45 3.71
N PHE A 89 -20.87 5.69 4.68
CA PHE A 89 -19.52 5.14 4.63
C PHE A 89 -19.46 3.87 5.47
N LEU A 90 -18.86 2.84 4.91
CA LEU A 90 -18.55 1.58 5.56
C LEU A 90 -17.12 1.64 6.11
N GLY A 91 -16.99 1.50 7.42
CA GLY A 91 -15.71 1.38 8.11
C GLY A 91 -15.31 -0.08 8.21
N TYR A 92 -14.29 -0.46 7.46
CA TYR A 92 -13.74 -1.81 7.46
C TYR A 92 -12.55 -1.90 8.43
N GLU A 93 -12.45 -3.01 9.17
CA GLU A 93 -11.31 -3.32 10.02
C GLU A 93 -10.75 -4.71 9.67
N ASN A 94 -9.42 -4.82 9.66
CA ASN A 94 -8.72 -6.07 9.46
C ASN A 94 -7.87 -6.40 10.69
N ASN A 95 -8.33 -7.39 11.46
CA ASN A 95 -7.67 -7.80 12.69
C ASN A 95 -6.30 -8.44 12.45
N ALA A 96 -6.05 -9.04 11.28
CA ALA A 96 -4.73 -9.61 10.99
C ALA A 96 -3.68 -8.50 10.86
N ILE A 97 -4.07 -7.37 10.26
CA ILE A 97 -3.24 -6.17 10.16
C ILE A 97 -3.05 -5.52 11.53
N LYS A 98 -4.10 -5.48 12.35
CA LYS A 98 -4.01 -4.92 13.70
C LYS A 98 -3.09 -5.72 14.62
N ASN A 99 -3.06 -7.04 14.45
CA ASN A 99 -2.32 -7.97 15.31
C ASN A 99 -0.89 -8.26 14.82
N GLY A 100 -0.43 -7.65 13.73
CA GLY A 100 0.93 -7.89 13.23
C GLY A 100 1.14 -9.25 12.54
N ILE A 101 0.07 -10.01 12.32
CA ILE A 101 0.13 -11.39 11.76
C ILE A 101 -0.14 -11.44 10.26
N TYR A 102 -0.29 -10.27 9.63
CA TYR A 102 -0.52 -10.18 8.19
C TYR A 102 0.73 -10.60 7.39
N GLN A 103 0.59 -11.63 6.56
CA GLN A 103 1.66 -12.14 5.69
C GLN A 103 1.31 -11.91 4.20
N VAL A 104 2.32 -11.53 3.43
CA VAL A 104 2.20 -11.12 2.01
C VAL A 104 2.34 -12.32 1.05
N GLU A 105 2.82 -13.48 1.51
CA GLU A 105 2.95 -14.67 0.67
C GLU A 105 1.57 -15.20 0.24
N ALA A 106 1.32 -15.13 -1.08
CA ALA A 106 0.31 -15.84 -1.86
C ALA A 106 -0.87 -16.45 -1.09
N GLY A 107 -1.71 -15.62 -0.47
CA GLY A 107 -2.97 -16.10 0.11
C GLY A 107 -3.39 -15.38 1.37
N LYS A 108 -4.05 -14.23 1.15
CA LYS A 108 -5.01 -13.56 2.05
C LYS A 108 -5.17 -14.22 3.43
N LYS A 109 -4.56 -13.64 4.47
CA LYS A 109 -4.99 -13.92 5.85
C LYS A 109 -5.32 -12.62 6.56
N GLY A 110 -6.61 -12.30 6.49
CA GLY A 110 -7.26 -11.15 7.13
C GLY A 110 -8.43 -10.72 6.26
N GLU A 111 -9.65 -11.11 6.63
CA GLU A 111 -10.86 -10.60 5.97
C GLU A 111 -11.11 -9.17 6.43
N TRP A 112 -11.40 -8.29 5.46
CA TRP A 112 -11.90 -6.96 5.75
C TRP A 112 -13.36 -7.07 6.16
N MET A 113 -13.65 -6.79 7.42
CA MET A 113 -14.99 -6.84 7.95
C MET A 113 -15.52 -5.43 8.16
N VAL A 114 -16.77 -5.20 7.75
CA VAL A 114 -17.47 -3.96 8.12
C VAL A 114 -17.74 -3.99 9.62
N VAL A 115 -17.15 -3.07 10.36
CA VAL A 115 -17.35 -2.95 11.81
C VAL A 115 -18.07 -1.66 12.21
N LYS A 116 -18.20 -0.70 11.28
CA LYS A 116 -18.85 0.58 11.54
C LYS A 116 -19.57 1.12 10.32
N HIS A 117 -20.70 1.77 10.56
CA HIS A 117 -21.50 2.43 9.53
C HIS A 117 -21.61 3.91 9.85
N PHE A 118 -21.37 4.76 8.86
CA PHE A 118 -21.47 6.22 8.96
C PHE A 118 -22.51 6.71 7.96
N ARG A 119 -23.78 6.64 8.35
CA ARG A 119 -24.94 7.02 7.50
C ARG A 119 -25.12 8.53 7.47
N TYR A 120 -25.52 9.08 6.32
CA TYR A 120 -25.84 10.49 6.13
C TYR A 120 -27.11 10.69 5.30
#